data_AF-A0A523S2Z5-F1
#
_entry.id   AF-A0A523S2Z5-F1
#
_cell.length_a   1.000
_cell.length_b   1.000
_cell.length_c   1.000
_cell.angle_alpha   90.00
_cell.angle_beta   90.00
_cell.angle_gamma   90.00
#
_symmetry.space_group_name_H-M   'P 1'
#
loop_
_entity.id
_entity.type
_entity.pdbx_description
1 polymer ?
#
loop_
_entity_poly.entity_id
_entity_poly.type
_entity_poly.pdbx_seq_one_letter_code
_entity_poly.pdbx_strand_id
1 'polypeptide(L)'
;MEDSDKCKWLDTMTKGYGCKLRNQILAVAEATAKCSKPNLADICIDAYNSLTRAQESIDSNSTDAFPWLIGSASQFESLGEFDNAIGAHIKAINFATSLTLIDTGYESFCKARRILEDGLQRSDPSLQSPALKQEIMKAGQNLMKAVRTAIDGSPEADLQAELKASILSGISLKRAVKEDDTKDLVIVDGKALYEKKAVEYKEGAEKYIQSGMLKNAVVFACMAALADLMLGRPKEGISYLTTTAAESGHKDEFNESLIFGWTKLVFKSLVEKDVAAIDEATTLFLKIPWGFRDDKEFGRRVMDSVRRKINQRF
;
A
#
# COMPACT_ATOMS: atom_id res chain seq x y z
N MET A 1 -13.42 7.13 -33.65
CA MET A 1 -13.33 6.53 -32.31
C MET A 1 -13.20 7.68 -31.33
N GLU A 2 -14.23 7.86 -30.52
CA GLU A 2 -14.44 9.03 -29.67
C GLU A 2 -13.43 9.08 -28.50
N ASP A 3 -12.86 10.26 -28.29
CA ASP A 3 -11.85 10.62 -27.28
C ASP A 3 -12.46 10.81 -25.87
N SER A 4 -13.66 10.29 -25.59
CA SER A 4 -14.50 10.68 -24.44
C SER A 4 -14.09 10.07 -23.09
N ASP A 5 -13.16 9.13 -23.06
CA ASP A 5 -12.82 8.39 -21.84
C ASP A 5 -11.59 8.92 -21.09
N LYS A 6 -10.82 9.82 -21.69
CA LYS A 6 -9.49 10.24 -21.17
C LYS A 6 -9.51 11.14 -19.93
N CYS A 7 -10.68 11.57 -19.44
CA CYS A 7 -10.75 12.45 -18.26
C CYS A 7 -12.09 12.45 -17.51
N LYS A 8 -12.72 11.27 -17.33
CA LYS A 8 -14.01 11.11 -16.59
C LYS A 8 -13.99 11.63 -15.14
N TRP A 9 -12.81 11.86 -14.57
CA TRP A 9 -12.59 12.35 -13.21
C TRP A 9 -12.56 13.89 -13.09
N LEU A 10 -12.69 14.61 -14.21
CA LEU A 10 -12.88 16.07 -14.25
C LEU A 10 -14.32 16.42 -14.61
N ASP A 11 -14.96 17.27 -13.81
CA ASP A 11 -16.16 18.02 -14.20
C ASP A 11 -15.74 19.39 -14.75
N THR A 12 -16.29 19.78 -15.89
CA THR A 12 -16.15 21.16 -16.37
C THR A 12 -16.86 22.14 -15.42
N MET A 13 -16.13 23.12 -14.89
CA MET A 13 -16.67 24.18 -14.04
C MET A 13 -16.35 25.57 -14.62
N THR A 14 -17.09 26.60 -14.21
CA THR A 14 -16.99 27.97 -14.76
C THR A 14 -15.64 28.66 -14.53
N LYS A 15 -14.76 28.13 -13.67
CA LYS A 15 -13.42 28.67 -13.37
C LYS A 15 -12.27 27.70 -13.63
N GLY A 16 -12.51 26.55 -14.27
CA GLY A 16 -11.50 25.50 -14.49
C GLY A 16 -12.13 24.11 -14.57
N TYR A 17 -11.35 23.06 -14.32
CA TYR A 17 -11.87 21.69 -14.21
C TYR A 17 -11.98 21.29 -12.75
N GLY A 18 -13.20 21.02 -12.28
CA GLY A 18 -13.45 20.43 -10.97
C GLY A 18 -12.97 18.99 -10.94
N CYS A 19 -11.90 18.71 -10.21
CA CYS A 19 -11.43 17.34 -10.05
C CYS A 19 -12.31 16.65 -9.01
N LYS A 20 -13.10 15.65 -9.43
CA LYS A 20 -13.99 14.86 -8.55
C LYS A 20 -13.24 14.22 -7.39
N LEU A 21 -11.97 13.91 -7.60
CA LEU A 21 -11.10 13.25 -6.61
C LEU A 21 -10.47 14.22 -5.61
N ARG A 22 -10.29 15.50 -5.98
CA ARG A 22 -9.65 16.53 -5.14
C ARG A 22 -10.65 17.43 -4.43
N ASN A 23 -11.92 17.40 -4.85
CA ASN A 23 -12.91 18.42 -4.51
C ASN A 23 -12.34 19.86 -4.67
N GLN A 24 -11.48 20.03 -5.68
CA GLN A 24 -10.69 21.23 -5.96
C GLN A 24 -10.85 21.60 -7.45
N ILE A 25 -10.77 22.89 -7.74
CA ILE A 25 -10.71 23.42 -9.11
C ILE A 25 -9.25 23.42 -9.58
N LEU A 26 -8.97 22.68 -10.66
CA LEU A 26 -7.67 22.67 -11.33
C LEU A 26 -7.58 23.79 -12.36
N ALA A 27 -6.37 24.33 -12.50
CA ALA A 27 -6.05 25.19 -13.62
C ALA A 27 -6.19 24.41 -14.94
N VAL A 28 -6.69 25.07 -15.98
CA VAL A 28 -6.94 24.46 -17.31
C VAL A 28 -5.66 23.80 -17.86
N ALA A 29 -4.51 24.46 -17.72
CA ALA A 29 -3.22 23.95 -18.20
C ALA A 29 -2.81 22.64 -17.51
N GLU A 30 -3.04 22.53 -16.19
CA GLU A 30 -2.74 21.33 -15.41
C GLU A 30 -3.66 20.17 -15.82
N ALA A 31 -4.96 20.45 -15.97
CA ALA A 31 -5.94 19.46 -16.41
C ALA A 31 -5.62 18.91 -17.81
N THR A 32 -5.33 19.79 -18.78
CA THR A 32 -5.00 19.39 -20.16
C THR A 32 -3.71 18.56 -20.24
N ALA A 33 -2.68 18.90 -19.45
CA ALA A 33 -1.44 18.13 -19.39
C ALA A 33 -1.64 16.71 -18.83
N LYS A 34 -2.56 16.55 -17.87
CA LYS A 34 -2.87 15.24 -17.26
C LYS A 34 -3.81 14.40 -18.12
N CYS A 35 -4.79 15.02 -18.80
CA CYS A 35 -5.71 14.32 -19.70
C CYS A 35 -5.06 13.85 -21.01
N SER A 36 -3.96 14.47 -21.44
CA SER A 36 -3.28 14.14 -22.70
C SER A 36 -2.41 12.88 -22.61
N LYS A 37 -2.18 12.35 -21.40
CA LYS A 37 -1.36 11.14 -21.15
C LYS A 37 -2.15 10.13 -20.31
N PRO A 38 -2.74 9.08 -20.92
CA PRO A 38 -3.60 8.10 -20.23
C PRO A 38 -2.96 7.52 -18.95
N ASN A 39 -1.67 7.17 -19.02
CA ASN A 39 -0.95 6.59 -17.88
C ASN A 39 -0.82 7.56 -16.68
N LEU A 40 -0.75 8.88 -16.92
CA LEU A 40 -0.66 9.86 -15.83
C LEU A 40 -2.03 10.08 -15.17
N ALA A 41 -3.12 9.94 -15.92
CA ALA A 41 -4.47 9.98 -15.38
C ALA A 41 -4.72 8.82 -14.41
N ASP A 42 -4.30 7.60 -14.77
CA ASP A 42 -4.44 6.42 -13.91
C ASP A 42 -3.61 6.53 -12.61
N ILE A 43 -2.35 6.98 -12.71
CA ILE A 43 -1.49 7.20 -11.53
C ILE A 43 -2.09 8.28 -10.62
N CYS A 44 -2.70 9.33 -11.19
CA CYS A 44 -3.38 10.38 -10.44
C CYS A 44 -4.61 9.83 -9.69
N ILE A 45 -5.43 9.02 -10.36
CA ILE A 45 -6.58 8.34 -9.75
C ILE A 45 -6.12 7.45 -8.59
N ASP A 46 -5.04 6.69 -8.77
CA ASP A 46 -4.51 5.82 -7.73
C ASP A 46 -3.89 6.59 -6.56
N ALA A 47 -3.21 7.72 -6.81
CA ALA A 47 -2.65 8.61 -5.79
C ALA A 47 -3.74 9.13 -4.84
N TYR A 48 -4.83 9.66 -5.40
CA TYR A 48 -5.94 10.18 -4.59
C TYR A 48 -6.76 9.08 -3.93
N ASN A 49 -6.99 7.94 -4.59
CA ASN A 49 -7.64 6.79 -3.94
C ASN A 49 -6.85 6.30 -2.72
N SER A 50 -5.52 6.22 -2.85
CA SER A 50 -4.63 5.88 -1.74
C SER A 50 -4.72 6.91 -0.62
N LEU A 51 -4.74 8.20 -0.96
CA LEU A 51 -4.88 9.26 0.04
C LEU A 51 -6.24 9.23 0.76
N THR A 52 -7.35 8.94 0.06
CA THR A 52 -8.67 8.77 0.68
C THR A 52 -8.70 7.59 1.64
N ARG A 53 -8.19 6.42 1.22
CA ARG A 53 -8.08 5.24 2.09
C ARG A 53 -7.19 5.48 3.29
N ALA A 54 -6.12 6.26 3.11
CA ALA A 54 -5.29 6.72 4.21
C ALA A 54 -6.10 7.57 5.19
N GLN A 55 -6.91 8.51 4.71
CA GLN A 55 -7.74 9.36 5.56
C GLN A 55 -8.79 8.55 6.33
N GLU A 56 -9.50 7.62 5.67
CA GLU A 56 -10.43 6.69 6.34
C GLU A 56 -9.73 5.87 7.43
N SER A 57 -8.49 5.43 7.14
CA SER A 57 -7.67 4.70 8.11
C SER A 57 -7.25 5.60 9.27
N ILE A 58 -6.84 6.85 9.03
CA ILE A 58 -6.53 7.84 10.09
C ILE A 58 -7.77 8.10 10.96
N ASP A 59 -8.92 8.32 10.34
CA ASP A 59 -10.18 8.64 11.03
C ASP A 59 -10.63 7.47 11.92
N SER A 60 -10.32 6.24 11.51
CA SER A 60 -10.53 5.02 12.31
C SER A 60 -9.37 4.69 13.26
N ASN A 61 -8.38 5.59 13.41
CA ASN A 61 -7.13 5.39 14.15
C ASN A 61 -6.44 4.05 13.79
N SER A 62 -6.41 3.72 12.50
CA SER A 62 -5.72 2.55 11.97
C SER A 62 -4.36 2.88 11.39
N THR A 63 -3.35 2.11 11.79
CA THR A 63 -2.00 2.16 11.19
C THR A 63 -1.95 1.65 9.74
N ASP A 64 -3.03 1.05 9.20
CA ASP A 64 -3.22 0.84 7.75
C ASP A 64 -3.04 2.13 6.96
N ALA A 65 -3.22 3.28 7.60
CA ALA A 65 -2.99 4.59 7.00
C ALA A 65 -1.57 4.70 6.43
N PHE A 66 -0.53 4.15 7.08
CA PHE A 66 0.86 4.40 6.66
C PHE A 66 1.18 3.82 5.27
N PRO A 67 0.87 2.54 4.96
CA PRO A 67 1.01 2.04 3.59
C PRO A 67 0.28 2.88 2.54
N TRP A 68 -0.94 3.36 2.85
CA TRP A 68 -1.73 4.18 1.94
C TRP A 68 -1.13 5.59 1.75
N LEU A 69 -0.59 6.21 2.80
CA LEU A 69 0.12 7.49 2.74
C LEU A 69 1.44 7.38 1.96
N ILE A 70 2.19 6.29 2.15
CA ILE A 70 3.43 6.04 1.41
C ILE A 70 3.13 5.78 -0.07
N GLY A 71 2.08 4.99 -0.35
CA GLY A 71 1.62 4.72 -1.71
C GLY A 71 1.20 5.99 -2.44
N SER A 72 0.35 6.81 -1.81
CA SER A 72 -0.06 8.09 -2.40
C SER A 72 1.11 9.04 -2.62
N ALA A 73 2.01 9.17 -1.65
CA ALA A 73 3.20 10.02 -1.77
C ALA A 73 4.08 9.61 -2.96
N SER A 74 4.35 8.30 -3.11
CA SER A 74 5.18 7.78 -4.21
C SER A 74 4.52 8.01 -5.59
N GLN A 75 3.19 7.91 -5.65
CA GLN A 75 2.43 8.16 -6.87
C GLN A 75 2.41 9.65 -7.23
N PHE A 76 2.23 10.55 -6.24
CA PHE A 76 2.34 12.00 -6.45
C PHE A 76 3.75 12.42 -6.90
N GLU A 77 4.80 11.87 -6.29
CA GLU A 77 6.17 12.12 -6.69
C GLU A 77 6.42 11.69 -8.15
N SER A 78 5.88 10.53 -8.56
CA SER A 78 5.96 10.04 -9.94
C SER A 78 5.24 10.94 -10.96
N LEU A 79 4.24 11.71 -10.51
CA LEU A 79 3.53 12.71 -11.30
C LEU A 79 4.22 14.07 -11.32
N GLY A 80 5.29 14.26 -10.55
CA GLY A 80 5.90 15.57 -10.31
C GLY A 80 5.05 16.49 -9.43
N GLU A 81 4.08 15.94 -8.68
CA GLU A 81 3.27 16.67 -7.71
C GLU A 81 3.96 16.65 -6.34
N PHE A 82 5.11 17.34 -6.25
CA PHE A 82 5.96 17.31 -5.06
C PHE A 82 5.26 17.86 -3.82
N ASP A 83 4.39 18.87 -3.97
CA ASP A 83 3.58 19.42 -2.90
C ASP A 83 2.63 18.39 -2.28
N ASN A 84 1.90 17.64 -3.12
CA ASN A 84 1.00 16.57 -2.68
C ASN A 84 1.76 15.39 -2.07
N ALA A 85 2.91 15.02 -2.65
CA ALA A 85 3.76 13.97 -2.11
C ALA A 85 4.26 14.32 -0.69
N ILE A 86 4.74 15.56 -0.52
CA ILE A 86 5.15 16.09 0.79
C ILE A 86 3.95 16.14 1.74
N GLY A 87 2.79 16.61 1.29
CA GLY A 87 1.57 16.68 2.10
C GLY A 87 1.13 15.31 2.65
N ALA A 88 1.23 14.26 1.84
CA ALA A 88 0.97 12.88 2.28
C ALA A 88 1.95 12.43 3.39
N HIS A 89 3.23 12.79 3.28
CA HIS A 89 4.20 12.53 4.36
C HIS A 89 3.97 13.38 5.60
N ILE A 90 3.56 14.65 5.48
CA ILE A 90 3.17 15.48 6.63
C ILE A 90 2.01 14.84 7.40
N LYS A 91 1.00 14.33 6.69
CA LYS A 91 -0.09 13.55 7.31
C LYS A 91 0.45 12.33 8.05
N ALA A 92 1.38 11.59 7.45
CA ALA A 92 2.01 10.43 8.09
C ALA A 92 2.79 10.80 9.36
N ILE A 93 3.56 11.90 9.33
CA ILE A 93 4.32 12.40 10.50
C ILE A 93 3.36 12.74 11.63
N ASN A 94 2.31 13.51 11.34
CA ASN A 94 1.33 13.93 12.36
C ASN A 94 0.60 12.73 12.95
N PHE A 95 0.17 11.79 12.12
CA PHE A 95 -0.52 10.60 12.58
C PHE A 95 0.39 9.70 13.42
N ALA A 96 1.63 9.47 12.97
CA ALA A 96 2.64 8.74 13.74
C ALA A 96 2.92 9.42 15.09
N THR A 97 3.04 10.75 15.11
CA THR A 97 3.24 11.52 16.34
C THR A 97 2.06 11.33 17.31
N SER A 98 0.82 11.32 16.81
CA SER A 98 -0.37 11.11 17.64
C SER A 98 -0.47 9.70 18.24
N LEU A 99 0.17 8.72 17.60
CA LEU A 99 0.25 7.33 18.04
C LEU A 99 1.58 7.00 18.75
N THR A 100 2.38 8.02 19.10
CA THR A 100 3.72 7.85 19.69
C THR A 100 4.67 6.96 18.88
N LEU A 101 4.43 6.85 17.57
CA LEU A 101 5.24 6.12 16.59
C LEU A 101 6.41 6.95 16.09
N ILE A 102 7.33 7.26 16.99
CA ILE A 102 8.42 8.20 16.72
C ILE A 102 9.28 7.80 15.52
N ASP A 103 9.68 6.54 15.42
CA ASP A 103 10.56 6.07 14.34
C ASP A 103 9.88 6.17 12.97
N THR A 104 8.60 5.83 12.88
CA THR A 104 7.80 5.95 11.64
C THR A 104 7.56 7.40 11.25
N GLY A 105 7.32 8.26 12.24
CA GLY A 105 7.25 9.70 12.04
C GLY A 105 8.56 10.26 11.51
N TYR A 106 9.70 9.81 12.07
CA TYR A 106 11.03 10.22 11.65
C TYR A 106 11.35 9.76 10.23
N GLU A 107 11.05 8.51 9.88
CA GLU A 107 11.24 7.98 8.53
C GLU A 107 10.43 8.79 7.50
N SER A 108 9.17 9.09 7.82
CA SER A 108 8.29 9.91 6.98
C SER A 108 8.81 11.34 6.83
N PHE A 109 9.38 11.91 7.91
CA PHE A 109 10.04 13.22 7.88
C PHE A 109 11.27 13.24 6.96
N CYS A 110 12.13 12.23 7.05
CA CYS A 110 13.29 12.10 6.16
C CYS A 110 12.88 12.01 4.69
N LYS A 111 11.81 11.26 4.38
CA LYS A 111 11.25 11.16 3.01
C LYS A 111 10.68 12.49 2.53
N ALA A 112 9.87 13.17 3.34
CA ALA A 112 9.35 14.50 3.01
C ALA A 112 10.45 15.51 2.70
N ARG A 113 11.53 15.52 3.51
CA ARG A 113 12.68 16.39 3.30
C ARG A 113 13.38 16.10 1.98
N ARG A 114 13.61 14.82 1.67
CA ARG A 114 14.24 14.42 0.40
C ARG A 114 13.43 14.87 -0.81
N ILE A 115 12.11 14.65 -0.79
CA ILE A 115 11.21 15.06 -1.89
C ILE A 115 11.22 16.59 -2.05
N LEU A 116 11.27 17.35 -0.95
CA LEU A 116 11.44 18.80 -0.99
C LEU A 116 12.77 19.21 -1.63
N GLU A 117 13.88 18.59 -1.22
CA GLU A 117 15.21 18.87 -1.78
C GLU A 117 15.27 18.56 -3.28
N ASP A 118 14.77 17.39 -3.68
CA ASP A 118 14.71 16.95 -5.08
C ASP A 118 13.84 17.88 -5.94
N GLY A 119 12.67 18.29 -5.43
CA GLY A 119 11.78 19.22 -6.13
C GLY A 119 12.35 20.64 -6.25
N LEU A 120 13.04 21.14 -5.20
CA LEU A 120 13.75 22.42 -5.26
C LEU A 120 14.89 22.40 -6.28
N GLN A 121 15.65 21.30 -6.35
CA GLN A 121 16.69 21.13 -7.38
C GLN A 121 16.11 21.16 -8.80
N ARG A 122 14.89 20.66 -8.98
CA ARG A 122 14.15 20.69 -10.24
C ARG A 122 13.44 22.01 -10.52
N SER A 123 13.59 23.01 -9.64
CA SER A 123 12.91 24.31 -9.73
C SER A 123 11.39 24.19 -9.80
N ASP A 124 10.82 23.25 -9.05
CA ASP A 124 9.36 23.04 -9.05
C ASP A 124 8.62 24.27 -8.49
N PRO A 125 7.68 24.86 -9.25
CA PRO A 125 6.98 26.07 -8.83
C PRO A 125 6.05 25.86 -7.63
N SER A 126 5.54 24.65 -7.41
CA SER A 126 4.66 24.33 -6.27
C SER A 126 5.39 24.45 -4.91
N LEU A 127 6.72 24.30 -4.92
CA LEU A 127 7.57 24.34 -3.73
C LEU A 127 8.13 25.73 -3.41
N GLN A 128 7.84 26.74 -4.25
CA GLN A 128 8.25 28.11 -3.98
C GLN A 128 7.43 28.77 -2.87
N SER A 129 6.28 28.20 -2.52
CA SER A 129 5.45 28.68 -1.41
C SER A 129 6.11 28.39 -0.05
N PRO A 130 6.28 29.40 0.82
CA PRO A 130 6.84 29.20 2.15
C PRO A 130 5.93 28.38 3.07
N ALA A 131 4.64 28.25 2.75
CA ALA A 131 3.66 27.57 3.59
C ALA A 131 4.00 26.08 3.79
N LEU A 132 4.31 25.37 2.71
CA LEU A 132 4.62 23.94 2.77
C LEU A 132 5.88 23.67 3.60
N LYS A 133 6.91 24.52 3.45
CA LYS A 133 8.13 24.45 4.27
C LYS A 133 7.82 24.66 5.76
N GLN A 134 6.95 25.61 6.09
CA GLN A 134 6.51 25.84 7.48
C GLN A 134 5.74 24.65 8.04
N GLU A 135 4.90 23.99 7.24
CA GLU A 135 4.16 22.80 7.67
C GLU A 135 5.07 21.60 7.96
N ILE A 136 6.08 21.34 7.11
CA ILE A 136 7.08 20.30 7.38
C ILE A 136 7.85 20.61 8.66
N MET A 137 8.29 21.86 8.84
CA MET A 137 8.99 22.28 10.05
C MET A 137 8.14 22.10 11.30
N LYS A 138 6.86 22.48 11.24
CA LYS A 138 5.90 22.30 12.34
C LYS A 138 5.69 20.82 12.66
N ALA A 139 5.52 19.97 11.66
CA ALA A 139 5.39 18.53 11.85
C ALA A 139 6.65 17.93 12.50
N GLY A 140 7.85 18.33 12.06
CA GLY A 140 9.11 17.91 12.66
C GLY A 140 9.30 18.40 14.11
N GLN A 141 8.90 19.64 14.42
CA GLN A 141 8.93 20.16 15.78
C GLN A 141 7.98 19.40 16.72
N ASN A 142 6.77 19.07 16.24
CA ASN A 142 5.82 18.26 16.99
C ASN A 142 6.38 16.86 17.27
N LEU A 143 7.01 16.23 16.28
CA LEU A 143 7.68 14.94 16.44
C LEU A 143 8.78 15.02 17.50
N MET A 144 9.66 16.03 17.43
CA MET A 144 10.72 16.22 18.44
C MET A 144 10.17 16.46 19.84
N LYS A 145 9.05 17.19 19.96
CA LYS A 145 8.38 17.39 21.25
C LYS A 145 7.87 16.06 21.81
N ALA A 146 7.26 15.23 20.97
CA ALA A 146 6.80 13.89 21.37
C ALA A 146 7.97 12.98 21.79
N VAL A 147 9.13 13.05 21.10
CA VAL A 147 10.34 12.32 21.50
C VAL A 147 10.79 12.73 22.90
N ARG A 148 10.87 14.03 23.19
CA ARG A 148 11.26 14.52 24.51
C ARG A 148 10.30 14.05 25.60
N THR A 149 9.01 14.15 25.35
CA THR A 149 7.99 13.65 26.28
C THR A 149 8.09 12.14 26.52
N ALA A 150 8.39 11.36 25.49
CA ALA A 150 8.59 9.91 25.63
C ALA A 150 9.87 9.53 26.40
N ILE A 151 10.92 10.35 26.31
CA ILE A 151 12.16 10.17 27.08
C ILE A 151 11.93 10.48 28.57
N ASP A 152 11.07 11.45 28.86
CA ASP A 152 10.77 11.89 30.23
C ASP A 152 9.67 11.05 30.93
N GLY A 153 9.01 10.11 30.22
CA GLY A 153 7.88 9.29 30.70
C GLY A 153 8.22 7.80 30.89
N SER A 154 8.03 7.28 32.11
CA SER A 154 8.47 5.94 32.54
C SER A 154 7.58 4.71 32.19
N PRO A 155 6.32 4.76 31.69
CA PRO A 155 5.56 3.54 31.38
C PRO A 155 5.11 3.33 29.92
N GLU A 156 5.66 4.05 28.93
CA GLU A 156 5.25 3.90 27.50
C GLU A 156 6.17 2.98 26.68
N ALA A 157 7.23 2.44 27.29
CA ALA A 157 8.24 1.61 26.62
C ALA A 157 7.69 0.26 26.13
N ASP A 158 6.75 -0.36 26.87
CA ASP A 158 6.16 -1.65 26.49
C ASP A 158 5.23 -1.49 25.27
N LEU A 159 4.46 -0.40 25.21
CA LEU A 159 3.61 -0.07 24.07
C LEU A 159 4.44 0.22 22.81
N GLN A 160 5.59 0.90 22.97
CA GLN A 160 6.51 1.17 21.87
C GLN A 160 7.19 -0.10 21.33
N ALA A 161 7.50 -1.08 22.17
CA ALA A 161 8.08 -2.35 21.73
C ALA A 161 7.09 -3.14 20.85
N GLU A 162 5.81 -3.20 21.24
CA GLU A 162 4.76 -3.85 20.45
C GLU A 162 4.44 -3.10 19.16
N LEU A 163 4.40 -1.76 19.18
CA LEU A 163 4.15 -0.92 18.00
C LEU A 163 5.30 -0.98 16.98
N LYS A 164 6.56 -0.99 17.45
CA LYS A 164 7.75 -1.15 16.59
C LYS A 164 7.79 -2.53 15.96
N ALA A 165 7.46 -3.57 16.73
CA ALA A 165 7.34 -4.93 16.21
C ALA A 165 6.27 -5.00 15.11
N SER A 166 5.12 -4.36 15.32
CA SER A 166 4.00 -4.30 14.37
C SER A 166 4.36 -3.66 13.02
N ILE A 167 5.03 -2.50 13.03
CA ILE A 167 5.39 -1.78 11.79
C ILE A 167 6.50 -2.48 11.02
N LEU A 168 7.50 -3.04 11.70
CA LEU A 168 8.59 -3.79 11.07
C LEU A 168 8.12 -5.15 10.51
N SER A 169 7.04 -5.71 11.04
CA SER A 169 6.46 -6.98 10.57
C SER A 169 5.28 -6.84 9.60
N GLY A 170 4.80 -5.61 9.35
CA GLY A 170 3.71 -5.32 8.39
C GLY A 170 2.31 -5.55 8.95
N ILE A 171 2.14 -5.46 10.26
CA ILE A 171 0.89 -5.59 11.01
C ILE A 171 0.19 -4.23 11.03
N SER A 172 -1.15 -4.22 10.96
CA SER A 172 -1.93 -2.98 11.07
C SER A 172 -2.91 -3.04 12.25
N LEU A 173 -2.79 -2.06 13.14
CA LEU A 173 -3.55 -1.89 14.37
C LEU A 173 -4.71 -0.93 14.17
N LYS A 174 -5.91 -1.27 14.68
CA LYS A 174 -7.12 -0.44 14.72
C LYS A 174 -7.57 -0.24 16.17
N ARG A 175 -7.95 0.98 16.56
CA ARG A 175 -8.45 1.27 17.92
C ARG A 175 -9.83 0.63 18.13
N ALA A 176 -9.99 -0.16 19.19
CA ALA A 176 -11.29 -0.74 19.56
C ALA A 176 -12.29 0.38 19.93
N VAL A 177 -13.49 0.34 19.34
CA VAL A 177 -14.60 1.18 19.76
C VAL A 177 -15.15 0.57 21.06
N LYS A 178 -14.98 1.27 22.18
CA LYS A 178 -15.40 0.82 23.51
C LYS A 178 -16.93 0.74 23.62
N GLU A 179 -17.43 -0.40 24.09
CA GLU A 179 -18.26 -0.40 25.30
C GLU A 179 -17.38 -0.91 26.46
N ASP A 180 -17.37 -0.14 27.55
CA ASP A 180 -16.72 -0.34 28.86
C ASP A 180 -15.18 -0.44 29.00
N ASP A 181 -14.64 0.68 29.50
CA ASP A 181 -13.56 0.89 30.48
C ASP A 181 -12.48 -0.12 30.85
N THR A 182 -12.00 -0.88 29.87
CA THR A 182 -10.60 -1.34 29.86
C THR A 182 -9.93 -0.90 28.56
N LYS A 183 -8.73 -0.32 28.68
CA LYS A 183 -7.91 0.14 27.54
C LYS A 183 -7.20 -1.05 26.90
N ASP A 184 -7.94 -2.09 26.53
CA ASP A 184 -7.35 -3.23 25.84
C ASP A 184 -7.47 -3.00 24.33
N LEU A 185 -6.33 -2.71 23.73
CA LEU A 185 -6.11 -2.78 22.30
C LEU A 185 -6.37 -4.21 21.85
N VAL A 186 -7.34 -4.42 20.95
CA VAL A 186 -7.46 -5.70 20.25
C VAL A 186 -6.39 -5.74 19.17
N ILE A 187 -5.29 -6.43 19.50
CA ILE A 187 -4.20 -6.77 18.58
C ILE A 187 -4.78 -7.65 17.48
N VAL A 188 -4.95 -7.11 16.27
CA VAL A 188 -5.13 -7.94 15.06
C VAL A 188 -3.75 -8.07 14.44
N ASP A 189 -3.07 -9.16 14.80
CA ASP A 189 -1.78 -9.55 14.25
C ASP A 189 -1.84 -9.50 12.70
N GLY A 190 -0.81 -9.01 12.03
CA GLY A 190 -0.72 -9.07 10.56
C GLY A 190 -0.65 -10.52 10.11
N LYS A 191 -0.15 -11.42 10.98
CA LYS A 191 -0.40 -12.84 10.83
C LYS A 191 -1.88 -13.17 10.93
N ALA A 192 -2.66 -12.61 11.87
CA ALA A 192 -4.11 -12.81 11.90
C ALA A 192 -4.81 -12.30 10.62
N LEU A 193 -4.34 -11.22 9.99
CA LEU A 193 -4.84 -10.79 8.67
C LEU A 193 -4.50 -11.81 7.58
N TYR A 194 -3.24 -12.23 7.48
CA TYR A 194 -2.85 -13.23 6.49
C TYR A 194 -3.44 -14.61 6.80
N GLU A 195 -3.69 -14.96 8.06
CA GLU A 195 -4.35 -16.19 8.49
C GLU A 195 -5.81 -16.17 8.09
N LYS A 196 -6.51 -15.06 8.39
CA LYS A 196 -7.88 -14.86 7.95
C LYS A 196 -7.96 -14.90 6.42
N LYS A 197 -7.05 -14.21 5.72
CA LYS A 197 -6.99 -14.21 4.25
C LYS A 197 -6.64 -15.59 3.70
N ALA A 198 -5.71 -16.33 4.32
CA ALA A 198 -5.38 -17.67 3.91
C ALA A 198 -6.60 -18.59 3.99
N VAL A 199 -7.38 -18.51 5.09
CA VAL A 199 -8.64 -19.26 5.23
C VAL A 199 -9.67 -18.81 4.20
N GLU A 200 -9.95 -17.51 4.08
CA GLU A 200 -10.91 -16.95 3.11
C GLU A 200 -10.58 -17.38 1.67
N TYR A 201 -9.30 -17.30 1.28
CA TYR A 201 -8.85 -17.68 -0.05
C TYR A 201 -8.88 -19.19 -0.28
N LYS A 202 -8.54 -20.01 0.73
CA LYS A 202 -8.63 -21.48 0.63
C LYS A 202 -10.07 -21.94 0.46
N GLU A 203 -10.97 -21.45 1.29
CA GLU A 203 -12.41 -21.74 1.19
C GLU A 203 -13.01 -21.23 -0.12
N GLY A 204 -12.61 -20.03 -0.56
CA GLY A 204 -13.06 -19.46 -1.83
C GLY A 204 -12.56 -20.27 -3.03
N ALA A 205 -11.30 -20.71 -3.03
CA ALA A 205 -10.74 -21.56 -4.08
C ALA A 205 -11.53 -22.87 -4.19
N GLU A 206 -11.82 -23.54 -3.07
CA GLU A 206 -12.60 -24.78 -3.06
C GLU A 206 -14.02 -24.57 -3.64
N LYS A 207 -14.72 -23.51 -3.22
CA LYS A 207 -16.05 -23.16 -3.76
C LYS A 207 -16.01 -22.87 -5.26
N TYR A 208 -14.98 -22.20 -5.74
CA TYR A 208 -14.83 -21.91 -7.17
C TYR A 208 -14.47 -23.15 -8.00
N ILE A 209 -13.71 -24.10 -7.43
CA ILE A 209 -13.46 -25.40 -8.06
C ILE A 209 -14.78 -26.17 -8.19
N GLN A 210 -15.54 -26.28 -7.10
CA GLN A 210 -16.82 -27.01 -7.07
C GLN A 210 -17.87 -26.42 -8.02
N SER A 211 -17.85 -25.10 -8.22
CA SER A 211 -18.76 -24.40 -9.14
C SER A 211 -18.26 -24.32 -10.59
N GLY A 212 -17.09 -24.89 -10.91
CA GLY A 212 -16.51 -24.87 -12.26
C GLY A 212 -15.96 -23.50 -12.71
N MET A 213 -15.86 -22.52 -11.80
CA MET A 213 -15.31 -21.19 -12.08
C MET A 213 -13.77 -21.19 -11.95
N LEU A 214 -13.11 -21.96 -12.83
CA LEU A 214 -11.69 -22.30 -12.71
C LEU A 214 -10.75 -21.08 -12.68
N LYS A 215 -11.03 -20.02 -13.47
CA LYS A 215 -10.20 -18.81 -13.46
C LYS A 215 -10.14 -18.16 -12.07
N ASN A 216 -11.28 -18.11 -11.37
CA ASN A 216 -11.33 -17.55 -10.02
C ASN A 216 -10.72 -18.51 -9.00
N ALA A 217 -10.90 -19.82 -9.18
CA ALA A 217 -10.25 -20.83 -8.37
C ALA A 217 -8.72 -20.70 -8.41
N VAL A 218 -8.12 -20.54 -9.60
CA VAL A 218 -6.66 -20.38 -9.73
C VAL A 218 -6.19 -19.11 -9.01
N VAL A 219 -6.90 -18.00 -9.16
CA VAL A 219 -6.56 -16.74 -8.47
C VAL A 219 -6.59 -16.92 -6.96
N PHE A 220 -7.68 -17.48 -6.42
CA PHE A 220 -7.86 -17.67 -4.98
C PHE A 220 -6.83 -18.66 -4.41
N ALA A 221 -6.56 -19.76 -5.11
CA ALA A 221 -5.53 -20.71 -4.70
C ALA A 221 -4.13 -20.06 -4.65
N CYS A 222 -3.81 -19.22 -5.64
CA CYS A 222 -2.57 -18.46 -5.67
C CYS A 222 -2.49 -17.44 -4.52
N MET A 223 -3.58 -16.70 -4.24
CA MET A 223 -3.61 -15.74 -3.14
C MET A 223 -3.49 -16.43 -1.77
N ALA A 224 -4.13 -17.58 -1.59
CA ALA A 224 -3.98 -18.40 -0.38
C ALA A 224 -2.54 -18.84 -0.15
N ALA A 225 -1.88 -19.35 -1.19
CA ALA A 225 -0.47 -19.73 -1.12
C ALA A 225 0.43 -18.55 -0.75
N LEU A 226 0.18 -17.37 -1.33
CA LEU A 226 0.91 -16.15 -1.02
C LEU A 226 0.63 -15.64 0.41
N ALA A 227 -0.58 -15.84 0.94
CA ALA A 227 -0.85 -15.55 2.35
C ALA A 227 -0.01 -16.45 3.27
N ASP A 228 0.07 -17.76 2.98
CA ASP A 228 0.95 -18.69 3.71
C ASP A 228 2.44 -18.30 3.57
N LEU A 229 2.87 -17.83 2.40
CA LEU A 229 4.23 -17.29 2.19
C LEU A 229 4.50 -16.10 3.12
N MET A 230 3.54 -15.18 3.23
CA MET A 230 3.64 -14.00 4.10
C MET A 230 3.64 -14.33 5.58
N LEU A 231 3.01 -15.45 5.96
CA LEU A 231 3.06 -16.03 7.31
C LEU A 231 4.38 -16.74 7.64
N GLY A 232 5.34 -16.76 6.72
CA GLY A 232 6.60 -17.47 6.88
C GLY A 232 6.49 -18.98 6.69
N ARG A 233 5.43 -19.45 6.02
CA ARG A 233 5.14 -20.86 5.77
C ARG A 233 5.23 -21.20 4.27
N PRO A 234 6.37 -20.96 3.59
CA PRO A 234 6.47 -21.17 2.15
C PRO A 234 6.24 -22.63 1.74
N LYS A 235 6.61 -23.60 2.60
CA LYS A 235 6.38 -25.03 2.34
C LYS A 235 4.89 -25.37 2.32
N GLU A 236 4.13 -24.84 3.28
CA GLU A 236 2.67 -25.04 3.34
C GLU A 236 1.99 -24.39 2.14
N GLY A 237 2.39 -23.17 1.78
CA GLY A 237 1.83 -22.46 0.62
C GLY A 237 2.07 -23.18 -0.71
N ILE A 238 3.30 -23.65 -0.98
CA ILE A 238 3.60 -24.44 -2.19
C ILE A 238 2.88 -25.79 -2.16
N SER A 239 2.87 -26.47 -1.02
CA SER A 239 2.18 -27.76 -0.86
C SER A 239 0.70 -27.60 -1.18
N TYR A 240 0.03 -26.62 -0.56
CA TYR A 240 -1.36 -26.31 -0.84
C TYR A 240 -1.61 -26.01 -2.32
N LEU A 241 -0.80 -25.15 -2.93
CA LEU A 241 -0.95 -24.77 -4.34
C LEU A 241 -0.79 -25.98 -5.28
N THR A 242 0.17 -26.86 -4.99
CA THR A 242 0.47 -28.05 -5.79
C THR A 242 -0.62 -29.11 -5.63
N THR A 243 -1.04 -29.37 -4.40
CA THR A 243 -2.14 -30.31 -4.09
C THR A 243 -3.44 -29.84 -4.72
N THR A 244 -3.80 -28.56 -4.55
CA THR A 244 -5.02 -27.98 -5.14
C THR A 244 -5.01 -28.10 -6.66
N ALA A 245 -3.89 -27.77 -7.32
CA ALA A 245 -3.79 -27.93 -8.77
C ALA A 245 -3.90 -29.40 -9.22
N ALA A 246 -3.31 -30.34 -8.47
CA ALA A 246 -3.35 -31.76 -8.80
C ALA A 246 -4.72 -32.42 -8.56
N GLU A 247 -5.38 -32.08 -7.45
CA GLU A 247 -6.65 -32.68 -7.03
C GLU A 247 -7.86 -32.02 -7.68
N SER A 248 -7.72 -30.80 -8.23
CA SER A 248 -8.81 -30.09 -8.92
C SER A 248 -9.29 -30.76 -10.21
N GLY A 249 -8.53 -31.68 -10.79
CA GLY A 249 -8.79 -32.23 -12.13
C GLY A 249 -8.48 -31.27 -13.30
N HIS A 250 -7.99 -30.06 -13.01
CA HIS A 250 -7.73 -28.98 -13.98
C HIS A 250 -6.26 -28.51 -13.96
N LYS A 251 -5.35 -29.48 -13.82
CA LYS A 251 -3.92 -29.22 -13.60
C LYS A 251 -3.30 -28.40 -14.74
N ASP A 252 -3.71 -28.64 -15.98
CA ASP A 252 -3.14 -27.99 -17.16
C ASP A 252 -3.56 -26.51 -17.19
N GLU A 253 -4.82 -26.21 -16.91
CA GLU A 253 -5.34 -24.84 -16.83
C GLU A 253 -4.70 -24.03 -15.69
N PHE A 254 -4.38 -24.68 -14.56
CA PHE A 254 -3.58 -24.05 -13.51
C PHE A 254 -2.18 -23.70 -14.03
N ASN A 255 -1.50 -24.61 -14.73
CA ASN A 255 -0.14 -24.38 -15.22
C ASN A 255 -0.06 -23.34 -16.34
N GLU A 256 -1.09 -23.21 -17.17
CA GLU A 256 -1.18 -22.20 -18.24
C GLU A 256 -1.52 -20.80 -17.72
N SER A 257 -2.00 -20.70 -16.47
CA SER A 257 -2.44 -19.44 -15.89
C SER A 257 -1.29 -18.50 -15.54
N LEU A 258 -1.39 -17.24 -16.00
CA LEU A 258 -0.39 -16.19 -15.73
C LEU A 258 -0.18 -15.94 -14.23
N ILE A 259 -1.26 -15.99 -13.43
CA ILE A 259 -1.15 -15.75 -11.98
C ILE A 259 -0.46 -16.91 -11.26
N PHE A 260 -0.60 -18.12 -11.79
CA PHE A 260 0.07 -19.31 -11.26
C PHE A 260 1.57 -19.26 -11.55
N GLY A 261 1.96 -18.92 -12.78
CA GLY A 261 3.36 -18.67 -13.14
C GLY A 261 3.97 -17.53 -12.32
N TRP A 262 3.25 -16.43 -12.16
CA TRP A 262 3.68 -15.31 -11.31
C TRP A 262 3.88 -15.72 -9.85
N THR A 263 2.95 -16.48 -9.28
CA THR A 263 3.06 -16.97 -7.90
C THR A 263 4.32 -17.81 -7.71
N LYS A 264 4.62 -18.73 -8.65
CA LYS A 264 5.86 -19.52 -8.62
C LYS A 264 7.11 -18.64 -8.63
N LEU A 265 7.14 -17.59 -9.45
CA LEU A 265 8.27 -16.65 -9.49
C LEU A 265 8.43 -15.92 -8.15
N VAL A 266 7.34 -15.46 -7.53
CA VAL A 266 7.38 -14.79 -6.21
C VAL A 266 7.93 -15.73 -5.12
N PHE A 267 7.48 -16.99 -5.11
CA PHE A 267 8.01 -18.00 -4.20
C PHE A 267 9.50 -18.28 -4.44
N LYS A 268 9.88 -18.51 -5.69
CA LYS A 268 11.28 -18.73 -6.10
C LYS A 268 12.17 -17.58 -5.63
N SER A 269 11.72 -16.34 -5.87
CA SER A 269 12.42 -15.13 -5.45
C SER A 269 12.70 -15.11 -3.95
N LEU A 270 11.70 -15.42 -3.12
CA LEU A 270 11.86 -15.35 -1.66
C LEU A 270 12.70 -16.51 -1.11
N VAL A 271 12.48 -17.73 -1.61
CA VAL A 271 13.10 -18.97 -1.11
C VAL A 271 14.56 -19.07 -1.58
N GLU A 272 14.83 -18.78 -2.84
CA GLU A 272 16.16 -18.90 -3.45
C GLU A 272 16.94 -17.59 -3.44
N LYS A 273 16.31 -16.48 -2.98
CA LYS A 273 16.88 -15.12 -3.03
C LYS A 273 17.24 -14.68 -4.46
N ASP A 274 16.48 -15.16 -5.45
CA ASP A 274 16.65 -14.87 -6.87
C ASP A 274 16.07 -13.49 -7.22
N VAL A 275 16.95 -12.51 -7.45
CA VAL A 275 16.57 -11.15 -7.84
C VAL A 275 15.99 -11.09 -9.25
N ALA A 276 16.50 -11.92 -10.17
CA ALA A 276 15.98 -11.95 -11.53
C ALA A 276 14.53 -12.46 -11.56
N ALA A 277 14.21 -13.43 -10.70
CA ALA A 277 12.85 -13.95 -10.55
C ALA A 277 11.85 -12.88 -10.07
N ILE A 278 12.25 -11.95 -9.18
CA ILE A 278 11.32 -10.91 -8.68
C ILE A 278 11.10 -9.80 -9.73
N ASP A 279 12.10 -9.54 -10.56
CA ASP A 279 11.99 -8.58 -11.67
C ASP A 279 11.11 -9.15 -12.80
N GLU A 280 11.25 -10.44 -13.10
CA GLU A 280 10.35 -11.16 -14.00
C GLU A 280 8.92 -11.20 -13.44
N ALA A 281 8.75 -11.49 -12.14
CA ALA A 281 7.46 -11.46 -11.47
C ALA A 281 6.81 -10.07 -11.55
N THR A 282 7.58 -9.00 -11.39
CA THR A 282 7.10 -7.62 -11.53
C THR A 282 6.56 -7.36 -12.95
N THR A 283 7.27 -7.84 -13.97
CA THR A 283 6.84 -7.69 -15.37
C THR A 283 5.59 -8.50 -15.65
N LEU A 284 5.50 -9.72 -15.12
CA LEU A 284 4.36 -10.61 -15.30
C LEU A 284 3.11 -10.11 -14.56
N PHE A 285 3.28 -9.51 -13.38
CA PHE A 285 2.20 -8.94 -12.57
C PHE A 285 1.32 -7.95 -13.36
N LEU A 286 1.95 -7.14 -14.22
CA LEU A 286 1.27 -6.14 -15.05
C LEU A 286 0.41 -6.77 -16.15
N LYS A 287 0.67 -8.02 -16.53
CA LYS A 287 -0.06 -8.75 -17.58
C LYS A 287 -1.22 -9.57 -17.03
N ILE A 288 -1.35 -9.71 -15.71
CA ILE A 288 -2.41 -10.51 -15.08
C ILE A 288 -3.74 -9.75 -15.17
N PRO A 289 -4.80 -10.37 -15.72
CA PRO A 289 -6.13 -9.77 -15.74
C PRO A 289 -6.82 -9.94 -14.38
N TRP A 290 -6.54 -9.02 -13.46
CA TRP A 290 -7.11 -9.04 -12.11
C TRP A 290 -8.63 -8.84 -12.13
N GLY A 291 -9.38 -9.83 -11.64
CA GLY A 291 -10.84 -9.75 -11.53
C GLY A 291 -11.32 -8.81 -10.42
N PHE A 292 -10.55 -8.68 -9.34
CA PHE A 292 -10.86 -7.82 -8.20
C PHE A 292 -9.68 -6.89 -7.88
N ARG A 293 -10.01 -5.63 -7.58
CA ARG A 293 -9.01 -4.61 -7.21
C ARG A 293 -8.28 -4.99 -5.93
N ASP A 294 -8.98 -5.56 -4.95
CA ASP A 294 -8.39 -5.89 -3.67
C ASP A 294 -7.39 -7.05 -3.77
N ASP A 295 -7.63 -8.03 -4.65
CA ASP A 295 -6.67 -9.12 -4.92
C ASP A 295 -5.42 -8.61 -5.62
N LYS A 296 -5.58 -7.64 -6.54
CA LYS A 296 -4.44 -6.94 -7.17
C LYS A 296 -3.59 -6.23 -6.13
N GLU A 297 -4.21 -5.49 -5.22
CA GLU A 297 -3.49 -4.80 -4.14
C GLU A 297 -2.83 -5.78 -3.17
N PHE A 298 -3.49 -6.88 -2.83
CA PHE A 298 -2.90 -7.94 -2.02
C PHE A 298 -1.64 -8.50 -2.70
N GLY A 299 -1.73 -8.89 -3.98
CA GLY A 299 -0.60 -9.40 -4.74
C GLY A 299 0.56 -8.40 -4.85
N ARG A 300 0.25 -7.11 -5.06
CA ARG A 300 1.26 -6.03 -5.07
C ARG A 300 1.98 -5.93 -3.73
N ARG A 301 1.25 -5.92 -2.61
CA ARG A 301 1.83 -5.85 -1.24
C ARG A 301 2.76 -7.03 -0.96
N VAL A 302 2.38 -8.23 -1.37
CA VAL A 302 3.21 -9.43 -1.25
C VAL A 302 4.51 -9.26 -2.03
N MET A 303 4.42 -8.85 -3.30
CA MET A 303 5.57 -8.62 -4.17
C MET A 303 6.52 -7.55 -3.61
N ASP A 304 6.00 -6.42 -3.13
CA ASP A 304 6.78 -5.35 -2.50
C ASP A 304 7.47 -5.83 -1.21
N SER A 305 6.80 -6.67 -0.42
CA SER A 305 7.38 -7.28 0.78
C SER A 305 8.49 -8.26 0.45
N VAL A 306 8.28 -9.13 -0.54
CA VAL A 306 9.29 -10.10 -1.01
C VAL A 306 10.51 -9.37 -1.56
N ARG A 307 10.32 -8.35 -2.41
CA ARG A 307 11.42 -7.53 -2.96
C ARG A 307 12.23 -6.86 -1.85
N ARG A 308 11.58 -6.30 -0.82
CA ARG A 308 12.29 -5.75 0.36
C ARG A 308 13.12 -6.81 1.10
N LYS A 309 12.57 -8.01 1.33
CA LYS A 309 13.25 -9.14 2.00
C LYS A 309 14.40 -9.76 1.20
N ILE A 310 14.46 -9.51 -0.12
CA ILE A 310 15.56 -9.96 -0.98
C ILE A 310 16.64 -8.87 -1.07
N ASN A 311 16.25 -7.60 -1.13
CA ASN A 311 17.19 -6.47 -1.25
C ASN A 311 17.82 -6.03 0.07
N GLN A 312 17.28 -6.43 1.23
CA GLN A 312 17.96 -6.31 2.52
C GLN A 312 19.15 -7.29 2.56
N ARG A 313 20.32 -6.84 2.12
CA ARG A 313 21.61 -7.47 2.48
C ARG A 313 21.82 -7.31 3.98
N PHE A 314 22.20 -8.40 4.64
CA PHE A 314 22.93 -8.33 5.91
C PHE A 314 24.25 -7.60 5.71
#